data_AF-A0A2N9IB05-F1
#
_entry.id   AF-A0A2N9IB05-F1
#
_cell.length_a   1.000
_cell.length_b   1.000
_cell.length_c   1.000
_cell.angle_alpha   90.00
_cell.angle_beta   90.00
_cell.angle_gamma   90.00
#
_symmetry.space_group_name_H-M   'P 1'
#
loop_
_entity.id
_entity.type
_entity.pdbx_description
1 polymer ?
#
loop_
_entity_poly.entity_id
_entity_poly.type
_entity_poly.pdbx_seq_one_letter_code
_entity_poly.pdbx_strand_id
1 'polypeptide(L)'
;MAKINRVLIDDKNIDCWSCVEVGHFAARILKKEFLEYYGLPKLAGLVGMDIKELITEHPDWIWNSRMLLEEHIKYAIHNAYTSYVIGNKLLNMLHGS
;
A
#
# COMPACT_ATOMS: atom_id res chain seq x y z
N MET A 1 -10.51 -7.55 -14.86
CA MET A 1 -9.35 -6.66 -14.63
C MET A 1 -9.65 -5.81 -13.41
N ALA A 2 -8.85 -5.91 -12.36
CA ALA A 2 -8.95 -5.02 -11.22
C ALA A 2 -8.68 -3.58 -11.69
N LYS A 3 -9.59 -2.65 -11.42
CA LYS A 3 -9.32 -1.23 -11.62
C LYS A 3 -8.29 -0.83 -10.56
N ILE A 4 -7.02 -0.91 -10.92
CA ILE A 4 -5.93 -0.27 -10.17
C ILE A 4 -6.36 1.18 -9.93
N ASN A 5 -6.27 1.65 -8.68
CA ASN A 5 -6.59 3.02 -8.31
C ASN A 5 -5.93 3.99 -9.30
N ARG A 6 -6.77 4.70 -10.07
CA ARG A 6 -6.44 5.48 -11.27
C ARG A 6 -5.51 6.69 -11.02
N VAL A 7 -5.07 6.91 -9.79
CA VAL A 7 -4.37 8.15 -9.39
C VAL A 7 -2.96 8.26 -10.00
N LEU A 8 -2.27 7.15 -10.29
CA LEU A 8 -0.92 7.19 -10.89
C LEU A 8 -0.92 7.21 -12.43
N ILE A 9 -2.00 6.75 -13.06
CA ILE A 9 -2.06 6.59 -14.53
C ILE A 9 -2.36 7.93 -15.21
N ASP A 10 -3.15 8.81 -14.58
CA ASP A 10 -3.65 10.02 -15.23
C ASP A 10 -2.65 11.19 -15.27
N ASP A 11 -1.54 11.16 -14.51
CA ASP A 11 -0.73 12.37 -14.27
C ASP A 11 0.65 12.40 -14.98
N LYS A 12 1.20 11.25 -15.44
CA LYS A 12 2.62 11.20 -15.90
C LYS A 12 3.00 10.32 -17.10
N ASN A 13 2.06 9.74 -17.88
CA ASN A 13 2.41 8.76 -18.93
C ASN A 13 3.31 7.61 -18.39
N ILE A 14 3.13 7.22 -17.13
CA ILE A 14 3.87 6.10 -16.53
C ILE A 14 3.04 4.84 -16.75
N ASP A 15 3.45 4.03 -17.71
CA ASP A 15 2.88 2.70 -17.93
C ASP A 15 3.50 1.69 -16.97
N CYS A 16 2.69 1.19 -16.03
CA CYS A 16 3.06 0.06 -15.19
C CYS A 16 2.36 -1.22 -15.69
N TRP A 17 3.06 -2.02 -16.50
CA TRP A 17 2.48 -3.23 -17.10
C TRP A 17 2.11 -4.33 -16.10
N SER A 18 2.78 -4.38 -14.95
CA SER A 18 2.62 -5.48 -13.98
C SER A 18 2.36 -5.01 -12.54
N CYS A 19 1.81 -3.81 -12.36
CA CYS A 19 1.51 -3.31 -11.01
C CYS A 19 0.26 -4.01 -10.45
N VAL A 20 0.34 -4.43 -9.19
CA VAL A 20 -0.78 -4.98 -8.43
C VAL A 20 -0.92 -4.17 -7.15
N GLU A 21 -2.12 -3.64 -6.92
CA GLU A 21 -2.45 -2.93 -5.69
C GLU A 21 -2.53 -3.93 -4.51
N VAL A 22 -1.98 -3.57 -3.35
CA VAL A 22 -1.79 -4.52 -2.23
C VAL A 22 -3.12 -4.94 -1.58
N GLY A 23 -4.11 -4.05 -1.52
CA GLY A 23 -5.48 -4.40 -1.11
C GLY A 23 -6.14 -5.38 -2.08
N HIS A 24 -5.99 -5.17 -3.38
CA HIS A 24 -6.42 -6.13 -4.41
C HIS A 24 -5.75 -7.49 -4.23
N PHE A 25 -4.44 -7.50 -4.03
CA PHE A 25 -3.72 -8.74 -3.80
C PHE A 25 -4.21 -9.46 -2.53
N ALA A 26 -4.39 -8.73 -1.43
CA ALA A 26 -4.94 -9.27 -0.18
C ALA A 26 -6.33 -9.87 -0.36
N ALA A 27 -7.21 -9.17 -1.08
CA ALA A 27 -8.57 -9.64 -1.38
C ALA A 27 -8.58 -10.98 -2.12
N ARG A 28 -7.65 -11.15 -3.07
CA ARG A 28 -7.50 -12.40 -3.85
C ARG A 28 -6.95 -13.55 -3.01
N ILE A 29 -5.87 -13.32 -2.26
CA ILE A 29 -5.24 -14.37 -1.44
C ILE A 29 -6.18 -14.82 -0.30
N LEU A 30 -6.79 -13.87 0.40
CA LEU A 30 -7.64 -14.15 1.56
C LEU A 30 -9.10 -14.45 1.19
N LYS A 31 -9.46 -14.39 -0.11
CA LYS A 31 -10.81 -14.61 -0.65
C LYS A 31 -11.87 -13.71 0.01
N LYS A 32 -11.54 -12.43 0.18
CA LYS A 32 -12.39 -11.41 0.84
C LYS A 32 -12.36 -10.10 0.05
N GLU A 33 -13.38 -9.88 -0.78
CA GLU A 33 -13.43 -8.75 -1.73
C GLU A 33 -13.41 -7.37 -1.05
N PHE A 34 -14.00 -7.24 0.15
CA PHE A 34 -14.04 -5.96 0.87
C PHE A 34 -12.65 -5.44 1.30
N LEU A 35 -11.60 -6.27 1.20
CA LEU A 35 -10.23 -5.87 1.51
C LEU A 35 -9.61 -4.93 0.47
N GLU A 36 -10.17 -4.84 -0.74
CA GLU A 36 -9.72 -3.88 -1.76
C GLU A 36 -9.84 -2.42 -1.30
N TYR A 37 -10.69 -2.16 -0.30
CA TYR A 37 -10.93 -0.83 0.25
C TYR A 37 -10.14 -0.54 1.53
N TYR A 38 -9.27 -1.46 1.96
CA TYR A 38 -8.49 -1.31 3.18
C TYR A 38 -7.19 -0.56 2.92
N GLY A 39 -6.90 0.45 3.73
CA GLY A 39 -5.58 1.07 3.76
C GLY A 39 -4.53 0.18 4.43
N LEU A 40 -3.26 0.55 4.25
CA LEU A 40 -2.10 -0.19 4.77
C LEU A 40 -2.21 -0.57 6.27
N PRO A 41 -2.70 0.27 7.21
CA PRO A 41 -2.81 -0.13 8.61
C PRO A 41 -3.72 -1.33 8.83
N LYS A 42 -4.89 -1.35 8.17
CA LYS A 42 -5.82 -2.47 8.30
C LYS A 42 -5.26 -3.74 7.64
N LEU A 43 -4.59 -3.59 6.50
CA LEU A 43 -3.95 -4.72 5.80
C LEU A 43 -2.77 -5.30 6.60
N ALA A 44 -1.96 -4.45 7.23
CA ALA A 44 -0.85 -4.86 8.10
C ALA A 44 -1.33 -5.75 9.26
N GLY A 45 -2.46 -5.39 9.89
CA GLY A 45 -3.08 -6.21 10.93
C GLY A 45 -3.50 -7.61 10.46
N LEU A 46 -3.92 -7.75 9.20
CA LEU A 46 -4.33 -9.05 8.64
C LEU A 46 -3.16 -10.02 8.47
N VAL A 47 -1.95 -9.48 8.25
CA VAL A 47 -0.73 -10.28 8.06
C VAL A 47 0.12 -10.39 9.33
N GLY A 48 -0.45 -10.00 10.48
CA GLY A 48 0.20 -10.10 11.79
C GLY A 48 1.39 -9.16 11.98
N MET A 49 1.37 -7.98 11.34
CA MET A 49 2.35 -6.91 11.62
C MET A 49 1.87 -6.06 12.79
N ASP A 50 2.79 -5.64 13.67
CA ASP A 50 2.47 -4.66 14.71
C ASP A 50 2.26 -3.28 14.05
N ILE A 51 1.06 -2.72 14.20
CA ILE A 51 0.63 -1.47 13.55
C ILE A 51 1.26 -0.24 14.23
N LYS A 52 1.88 -0.40 15.41
CA LYS A 52 2.51 0.70 16.15
C LYS A 52 3.59 1.47 15.38
N GLU A 53 4.17 0.87 14.34
CA GLU A 53 5.20 1.49 13.49
C GLU A 53 4.64 2.15 12.22
N LEU A 54 3.35 2.01 11.91
CA LEU A 54 2.80 2.71 10.76
C LEU A 54 2.61 4.19 11.08
N ILE A 55 3.12 5.05 10.20
CA ILE A 55 2.73 6.46 10.19
C ILE A 55 1.28 6.50 9.67
N THR A 56 0.34 6.35 10.60
CA THR A 56 -1.09 6.11 10.33
C THR A 56 -1.83 7.34 9.85
N GLU A 57 -1.30 8.52 10.11
CA GLU A 57 -1.95 9.77 9.76
C GLU A 57 -1.37 10.27 8.45
N HIS A 58 -2.23 10.36 7.44
CA HIS A 58 -2.01 11.30 6.35
C HIS A 58 -2.14 12.67 7.01
N PRO A 59 -1.03 13.37 7.30
CA PRO A 59 -1.15 14.67 7.94
C PRO A 59 -1.81 15.59 6.91
N ASP A 60 -2.43 16.70 7.32
CA ASP A 60 -2.99 17.72 6.40
C ASP A 60 -1.86 18.48 5.67
N TRP A 61 -0.85 17.76 5.21
CA TRP A 61 0.33 18.24 4.53
C TRP A 61 -0.01 18.65 3.11
N ILE A 62 0.44 19.85 2.78
CA ILE A 62 0.37 20.36 1.43
C ILE A 62 1.55 19.77 0.65
N TRP A 63 1.33 18.67 -0.08
CA TRP A 63 2.31 17.98 -0.93
C TRP A 63 2.85 18.79 -2.14
N ASN A 64 2.60 20.10 -2.16
CA ASN A 64 3.03 21.02 -3.21
C ASN A 64 4.13 21.99 -2.76
N SER A 65 4.66 21.84 -1.55
CA SER A 65 5.76 22.69 -1.09
C SER A 65 7.00 22.47 -1.95
N ARG A 66 7.68 23.55 -2.36
CA ARG A 66 8.96 23.50 -3.08
C ARG A 66 10.06 22.73 -2.32
N MET A 67 9.84 22.44 -1.04
CA MET A 67 10.71 21.64 -0.20
C MET A 67 9.93 20.48 0.39
N LEU A 68 10.35 19.25 0.08
CA LEU A 68 9.92 18.06 0.80
C LEU A 68 10.58 18.07 2.18
N LEU A 69 9.78 18.20 3.24
CA LEU A 69 10.25 18.00 4.62
C LEU A 69 10.72 16.54 4.81
N GLU A 70 11.67 16.35 5.73
CA GLU A 70 12.17 15.01 6.14
C GLU A 70 11.02 14.06 6.49
N GLU A 71 9.96 14.58 7.11
CA GLU A 71 8.78 13.83 7.49
C GLU A 71 7.99 13.29 6.27
N HIS A 72 7.92 14.03 5.17
CA HIS A 72 7.33 13.54 3.91
C HIS A 72 8.13 12.37 3.33
N ILE A 73 9.46 12.48 3.37
CA ILE A 73 10.37 11.44 2.87
C ILE A 73 10.21 10.18 3.72
N LYS A 74 10.22 10.32 5.05
CA LYS A 74 9.96 9.20 5.98
C LYS A 74 8.60 8.57 5.70
N TYR A 75 7.54 9.37 5.59
CA TYR A 75 6.20 8.89 5.30
C TYR A 75 6.14 8.06 4.00
N ALA A 76 6.71 8.57 2.91
CA ALA A 76 6.74 7.87 1.63
C ALA A 76 7.52 6.54 1.71
N ILE A 77 8.68 6.55 2.36
CA ILE A 77 9.50 5.34 2.57
C ILE A 77 8.75 4.31 3.41
N HIS A 78 8.14 4.73 4.52
CA HIS A 78 7.38 3.84 5.39
C HIS A 78 6.20 3.20 4.64
N ASN A 79 5.42 3.98 3.88
CA ASN A 79 4.30 3.43 3.09
C ASN A 79 4.76 2.43 2.02
N ALA A 80 5.85 2.73 1.31
CA ALA A 80 6.41 1.83 0.31
C ALA A 80 6.90 0.52 0.95
N TYR A 81 7.65 0.63 2.05
CA TYR A 81 8.17 -0.53 2.77
C TYR A 81 7.06 -1.38 3.38
N THR A 82 6.06 -0.77 4.02
CA THR A 82 4.89 -1.48 4.56
C THR A 82 4.16 -2.25 3.46
N SER A 83 3.92 -1.63 2.30
CA SER A 83 3.26 -2.30 1.17
C SER A 83 4.03 -3.53 0.71
N TYR A 84 5.36 -3.42 0.62
CA TYR A 84 6.26 -4.54 0.29
C TYR A 84 6.16 -5.68 1.31
N VAL A 85 6.26 -5.39 2.62
CA VAL A 85 6.21 -6.42 3.67
C VAL A 85 4.86 -7.15 3.68
N ILE A 86 3.75 -6.41 3.54
CA ILE A 86 2.41 -7.00 3.42
C ILE A 86 2.34 -7.93 2.20
N GLY A 87 2.79 -7.45 1.03
CA GLY A 87 2.82 -8.24 -0.19
C GLY A 87 3.61 -9.54 -0.03
N ASN A 88 4.80 -9.49 0.56
CA ASN A 88 5.61 -10.69 0.81
C ASN A 88 4.93 -11.68 1.76
N LYS A 89 4.29 -11.20 2.83
CA LYS A 89 3.57 -12.08 3.76
C LYS A 89 2.38 -12.76 3.08
N LEU A 90 1.61 -12.02 2.29
CA LEU A 90 0.51 -12.58 1.49
C LEU A 90 1.00 -13.60 0.46
N LEU A 91 2.14 -13.34 -0.18
CA LEU A 91 2.76 -14.27 -1.12
C LEU A 91 3.19 -15.57 -0.43
N ASN A 92 3.76 -15.48 0.77
CA ASN A 92 4.11 -16.67 1.56
C ASN A 92 2.88 -17.48 1.97
N MET A 93 1.76 -16.81 2.26
CA MET A 93 0.48 -17.48 2.54
C MET A 93 -0.07 -18.24 1.32
N LEU A 94 0.19 -17.76 0.09
CA LEU A 94 -0.20 -18.45 -1.13
C LEU A 94 0.60 -19.75 -1.34
N HIS A 95 1.88 -19.74 -1.02
CA HIS A 95 2.78 -20.86 -1.32
C HIS A 95 2.76 -21.98 -0.27
N GLY A 96 2.07 -21.80 0.86
CA GLY A 96 2.02 -22.77 1.95
C GLY A 96 3.39 -22.88 2.63
N SER A 97 3.51 -22.29 3.82
CA SER A 97 4.59 -22.62 4.75
C SER A 97 4.47 -24.06 5.24
#